data_AF-A0A497GLH2-F1
#
_entry.id   AF-A0A497GLH2-F1
#
_cell.length_a   1.000
_cell.length_b   1.000
_cell.length_c   1.000
_cell.angle_alpha   90.00
_cell.angle_beta   90.00
_cell.angle_gamma   90.00
#
_symmetry.space_group_name_H-M   'P 1'
#
loop_
_entity.id
_entity.type
_entity.pdbx_description
1 polymer ?
#
loop_
_entity_poly.entity_id
_entity_poly.type
_entity_poly.pdbx_seq_one_letter_code
_entity_poly.pdbx_strand_id
1 'polypeptide(L)'
;MRNYLKGDMPETIRTRVVKATGYANLVRRAAFAVFKGKVDPKIVARDVAFLNKTIFEELVKRGIGKDEYIRITVVGDYDEKENAIKWSNLVIERFIPDTELQDILKKVKELEELVSKLKKENEELRKRMKEEELARLKEENETLRKEVEAYKARISILEAELEKNQKERDELRKRLDEMSKRTEEARREVARLRGVIRAIMDLASKALKE
;
A
#
# COMPACT_ATOMS: atom_id res chain seq x y z
N MET A 1 5.39 22.62 -75.03
CA MET A 1 6.50 22.78 -74.07
C MET A 1 6.02 22.44 -72.66
N ARG A 2 6.42 21.28 -72.14
CA ARG A 2 6.47 21.00 -70.70
C ARG A 2 7.68 20.10 -70.47
N ASN A 3 8.81 20.73 -70.17
CA ASN A 3 10.03 20.06 -69.73
C ASN A 3 9.75 19.44 -68.36
N TYR A 4 9.51 18.12 -68.33
CA TYR A 4 9.69 17.35 -67.10
C TYR A 4 11.18 17.05 -66.97
N LEU A 5 11.83 17.84 -66.12
CA LEU A 5 13.16 17.58 -65.60
C LEU A 5 13.19 16.14 -65.07
N LYS A 6 14.23 15.38 -65.44
CA LYS A 6 14.62 14.11 -64.82
C LYS A 6 14.86 14.35 -63.32
N GLY A 7 13.82 14.19 -62.49
CA GLY A 7 13.99 13.86 -61.08
C GLY A 7 13.85 12.35 -60.98
N ASP A 8 14.92 11.64 -60.66
CA ASP A 8 14.89 10.20 -60.44
C ASP A 8 13.86 9.88 -59.35
N MET A 9 12.98 8.90 -59.57
CA MET A 9 12.03 8.48 -58.53
C MET A 9 12.78 7.91 -57.32
N PRO A 10 12.28 8.13 -56.10
CA PRO A 10 12.89 7.58 -54.90
C PRO A 10 12.87 6.05 -54.94
N GLU A 11 13.97 5.47 -54.51
CA GLU A 11 14.28 4.06 -54.65
C GLU A 11 13.94 3.30 -53.37
N THR A 12 13.21 2.19 -53.48
CA THR A 12 12.81 1.39 -52.31
C THR A 12 13.70 0.17 -52.12
N ILE A 13 14.33 0.06 -50.96
CA ILE A 13 15.07 -1.12 -50.53
C ILE A 13 14.18 -1.93 -49.60
N ARG A 14 13.85 -3.17 -50.00
CA ARG A 14 13.18 -4.14 -49.15
C ARG A 14 14.04 -5.40 -49.05
N THR A 15 14.48 -5.74 -47.84
CA THR A 15 15.25 -6.98 -47.63
C THR A 15 14.31 -8.19 -47.63
N ARG A 16 14.89 -9.38 -47.80
CA ARG A 16 14.23 -10.62 -47.35
C ARG A 16 14.23 -10.70 -45.81
N VAL A 17 13.51 -11.68 -45.26
CA VAL A 17 13.64 -12.03 -43.85
C VAL A 17 15.04 -12.60 -43.63
N VAL A 18 15.77 -12.07 -42.66
CA VAL A 18 17.15 -12.47 -42.33
C VAL A 18 17.37 -12.34 -40.83
N LYS A 19 18.31 -13.12 -40.28
CA LYS A 19 18.86 -12.84 -38.96
C LYS A 19 19.41 -11.42 -38.86
N ALA A 20 19.19 -10.75 -37.73
CA ALA A 20 19.66 -9.40 -37.48
C ALA A 20 21.20 -9.28 -37.70
N THR A 21 21.99 -10.28 -37.34
CA THR A 21 23.44 -10.30 -37.63
C THR A 21 23.82 -10.07 -39.10
N GLY A 22 22.97 -10.47 -40.05
CA GLY A 22 23.25 -10.39 -41.48
C GLY A 22 22.68 -9.17 -42.19
N TYR A 23 21.93 -8.29 -41.50
CA TYR A 23 21.15 -7.25 -42.18
C TYR A 23 22.04 -6.25 -42.94
N ALA A 24 23.17 -5.83 -42.35
CA ALA A 24 23.96 -4.72 -42.87
C ALA A 24 24.53 -5.00 -44.27
N ASN A 25 24.93 -6.25 -44.52
CA ASN A 25 25.41 -6.68 -45.82
C ASN A 25 24.28 -6.78 -46.86
N LEU A 26 23.07 -7.15 -46.45
CA LEU A 26 21.90 -7.18 -47.34
C LEU A 26 21.47 -5.77 -47.73
N VAL A 27 21.38 -4.84 -46.78
CA VAL A 27 21.05 -3.44 -47.04
C VAL A 27 22.09 -2.81 -47.97
N ARG A 28 23.39 -3.05 -47.73
CA ARG A 28 24.48 -2.59 -48.60
C ARG A 28 24.36 -3.14 -50.02
N ARG A 29 24.18 -4.45 -50.18
CA ARG A 29 24.04 -5.07 -51.51
C ARG A 29 22.80 -4.55 -52.25
N ALA A 30 21.69 -4.38 -51.55
CA ALA A 30 20.47 -3.84 -52.14
C ALA A 30 20.66 -2.38 -52.58
N ALA A 31 21.26 -1.53 -51.75
CA ALA A 31 21.56 -0.15 -52.09
C ALA A 31 22.46 -0.03 -53.34
N PHE A 32 23.55 -0.82 -53.41
CA PHE A 32 24.40 -0.84 -54.62
C PHE A 32 23.67 -1.31 -55.87
N ALA A 33 22.73 -2.24 -55.75
CA ALA A 33 21.96 -2.73 -56.89
C ALA A 33 20.99 -1.65 -57.40
N VAL A 34 20.30 -0.97 -56.49
CA VAL A 34 19.25 -0.01 -56.84
C VAL A 34 19.84 1.32 -57.32
N PHE A 35 20.93 1.81 -56.74
CA PHE A 35 21.60 3.05 -57.16
C PHE A 35 22.66 2.84 -58.27
N LYS A 36 22.76 1.65 -58.84
CA LYS A 36 23.77 1.31 -59.86
C LYS A 36 23.65 2.23 -61.07
N GLY A 37 24.73 2.95 -61.39
CA GLY A 37 24.78 3.85 -62.54
C GLY A 37 24.06 5.20 -62.33
N LYS A 38 23.42 5.41 -61.17
CA LYS A 38 22.79 6.68 -60.76
C LYS A 38 23.66 7.47 -59.79
N VAL A 39 24.35 6.78 -58.89
CA VAL A 39 25.15 7.39 -57.81
C VAL A 39 26.56 6.78 -57.80
N ASP A 40 27.59 7.58 -57.48
CA ASP A 40 28.96 7.09 -57.30
C ASP A 40 28.99 5.99 -56.22
N PRO A 41 29.58 4.81 -56.50
CA PRO A 41 29.74 3.74 -55.53
C PRO A 41 30.32 4.17 -54.17
N LYS A 42 31.19 5.17 -54.13
CA LYS A 42 31.76 5.72 -52.88
C LYS A 42 30.70 6.42 -52.03
N ILE A 43 29.77 7.14 -52.65
CA ILE A 43 28.67 7.82 -51.96
C ILE A 43 27.69 6.78 -51.42
N VAL A 44 27.33 5.78 -52.23
CA VAL A 44 26.47 4.66 -51.80
C VAL A 44 27.09 3.95 -50.60
N ALA A 45 28.41 3.66 -50.63
CA ALA A 45 29.10 3.02 -49.51
C ALA A 45 29.03 3.85 -48.23
N ARG A 46 29.27 5.16 -48.32
CA ARG A 46 29.25 6.10 -47.19
C ARG A 46 27.85 6.21 -46.59
N ASP A 47 26.84 6.47 -47.41
CA ASP A 47 25.49 6.77 -46.91
C ASP A 47 24.78 5.53 -46.39
N VAL A 48 25.09 4.36 -46.94
CA VAL A 48 24.62 3.09 -46.37
C VAL A 48 25.32 2.76 -45.05
N ALA A 49 26.57 3.19 -44.83
CA ALA A 49 27.21 3.02 -43.54
C ALA A 49 26.48 3.80 -42.44
N PHE A 50 26.04 5.02 -42.74
CA PHE A 50 25.19 5.81 -41.84
C PHE A 50 23.83 5.16 -41.62
N LEU A 51 23.15 4.72 -42.68
CA LEU A 51 21.89 3.98 -42.57
C LEU A 51 22.03 2.72 -41.69
N ASN A 52 23.09 1.92 -41.89
CA ASN A 52 23.34 0.74 -41.08
C ASN A 52 23.56 1.09 -39.61
N LYS A 53 24.26 2.19 -39.31
CA LYS A 53 24.39 2.69 -37.94
C LYS A 53 23.02 3.02 -37.33
N THR A 54 22.17 3.75 -38.05
CA THR A 54 20.81 4.08 -37.61
C THR A 54 19.96 2.83 -37.39
N ILE A 55 20.02 1.86 -38.30
CA ILE A 55 19.31 0.58 -38.15
C ILE A 55 19.80 -0.16 -36.91
N PHE A 56 21.12 -0.22 -36.69
CA PHE A 56 21.69 -0.88 -35.51
C PHE A 56 21.18 -0.24 -34.21
N GLU A 57 21.22 1.08 -34.11
CA GLU A 57 20.73 1.82 -32.94
C GLU A 57 19.25 1.52 -32.68
N GLU A 58 18.43 1.47 -33.74
CA GLU A 58 17.01 1.14 -33.62
C GLU A 58 16.77 -0.32 -33.21
N LEU A 59 17.58 -1.27 -33.70
CA LEU A 59 17.51 -2.68 -33.27
C LEU A 59 17.84 -2.82 -31.77
N VAL A 60 18.90 -2.15 -31.31
CA VAL A 60 19.30 -2.15 -29.89
C VAL A 60 18.22 -1.52 -29.02
N LYS A 61 17.67 -0.37 -29.44
CA LYS A 61 16.59 0.32 -28.73
C LYS A 61 15.34 -0.54 -28.56
N ARG A 62 15.02 -1.38 -29.56
CA ARG A 62 13.90 -2.33 -29.52
C ARG A 62 14.22 -3.65 -28.81
N GLY A 63 15.47 -3.83 -28.34
CA GLY A 63 15.91 -5.07 -27.71
C GLY A 63 15.94 -6.27 -28.67
N ILE A 64 16.11 -6.04 -29.97
CA ILE A 64 16.15 -7.13 -30.97
C ILE A 64 17.53 -7.76 -30.96
N GLY A 65 17.58 -9.04 -30.61
CA GLY A 65 18.79 -9.85 -30.55
C GLY A 65 19.39 -10.19 -31.92
N LYS A 66 20.65 -10.63 -31.88
CA LYS A 66 21.47 -10.98 -33.06
C LYS A 66 20.92 -12.13 -33.91
N ASP A 67 20.26 -13.09 -33.27
CA ASP A 67 19.72 -14.30 -33.90
C ASP A 67 18.27 -14.17 -34.35
N GLU A 68 17.65 -13.02 -34.08
CA GLU A 68 16.26 -12.79 -34.39
C GLU A 68 16.05 -12.47 -35.87
N TYR A 69 14.90 -12.87 -36.39
CA TYR A 69 14.55 -12.66 -37.79
C TYR A 69 13.93 -11.28 -37.97
N ILE A 70 14.48 -10.51 -38.90
CA ILE A 70 13.98 -9.18 -39.25
C ILE A 70 13.81 -9.00 -40.74
N ARG A 71 12.97 -8.04 -41.12
CA ARG A 71 12.92 -7.48 -42.46
C ARG A 71 13.03 -5.97 -42.38
N ILE A 72 13.85 -5.38 -43.22
CA ILE A 72 14.05 -3.93 -43.30
C ILE A 72 13.48 -3.44 -44.61
N THR A 73 12.68 -2.39 -44.52
CA THR A 73 12.21 -1.61 -45.67
C THR A 73 12.63 -0.16 -45.45
N VAL A 74 13.22 0.47 -46.46
CA VAL A 74 13.64 1.88 -46.40
C VAL A 74 13.57 2.48 -47.80
N VAL A 75 13.23 3.76 -47.87
CA VAL A 75 13.18 4.53 -49.13
C VAL A 75 14.40 5.45 -49.16
N GLY A 76 15.15 5.45 -50.26
CA GLY A 76 16.29 6.31 -50.48
C GLY A 76 16.06 7.23 -51.67
N ASP A 77 16.29 8.52 -51.48
CA ASP A 77 16.22 9.55 -52.53
C ASP A 77 17.58 10.21 -52.69
N TYR A 78 18.12 10.27 -53.91
CA TYR A 78 19.45 10.84 -54.14
C TYR A 78 19.36 12.34 -54.42
N ASP A 79 20.00 13.14 -53.56
CA ASP A 79 20.10 14.59 -53.72
C ASP A 79 21.42 14.95 -54.39
N GLU A 80 21.37 15.36 -55.67
CA GLU A 80 22.54 15.79 -56.43
C GLU A 80 23.22 17.04 -55.85
N LYS A 81 22.49 17.92 -55.15
CA LYS A 81 23.06 19.16 -54.58
C LYS A 81 23.89 18.86 -53.33
N GLU A 82 23.35 18.01 -52.46
CA GLU A 82 24.00 17.59 -51.22
C GLU A 82 24.98 16.43 -51.44
N ASN A 83 24.99 15.85 -52.65
CA ASN A 83 25.80 14.70 -53.01
C ASN A 83 25.61 13.54 -52.01
N ALA A 84 24.35 13.26 -51.65
CA ALA A 84 23.97 12.35 -50.58
C ALA A 84 22.60 11.69 -50.82
N ILE A 85 22.46 10.44 -50.35
CA ILE A 85 21.19 9.71 -50.33
C ILE A 85 20.45 10.03 -49.04
N LYS A 86 19.26 10.62 -49.17
CA LYS A 86 18.33 10.87 -48.06
C LYS A 86 17.46 9.64 -47.82
N TRP A 87 17.59 9.05 -46.64
CA TRP A 87 16.81 7.89 -46.23
C TRP A 87 15.53 8.31 -45.50
N SER A 88 14.42 7.66 -45.82
CA SER A 88 13.11 7.89 -45.22
C SER A 88 12.32 6.57 -45.09
N ASN A 89 11.22 6.60 -44.34
CA ASN A 89 10.31 5.46 -44.20
C ASN A 89 11.00 4.16 -43.76
N LEU A 90 11.92 4.25 -42.80
CA LEU A 90 12.57 3.07 -42.22
C LEU A 90 11.56 2.24 -41.41
N VAL A 91 11.27 1.04 -41.90
CA VAL A 91 10.42 0.04 -41.24
C VAL A 91 11.27 -1.19 -40.94
N ILE A 92 11.28 -1.60 -39.68
CA ILE A 92 11.92 -2.84 -39.22
C ILE A 92 10.82 -3.76 -38.68
N GLU A 93 10.53 -4.83 -39.42
CA GLU A 93 9.62 -5.89 -39.03
C GLU A 93 10.40 -6.97 -38.27
N ARG A 94 9.91 -7.39 -37.10
CA ARG A 94 10.47 -8.51 -36.32
C ARG A 94 9.59 -9.74 -36.53
N PHE A 95 10.22 -10.90 -36.75
CA PHE A 95 9.54 -12.16 -36.98
C PHE A 95 9.96 -13.17 -35.90
N ILE A 96 8.98 -13.91 -35.41
CA ILE A 96 9.17 -15.03 -34.49
C ILE A 96 8.87 -16.30 -35.30
N PRO A 97 9.74 -17.32 -35.29
CA PRO A 97 9.47 -18.60 -35.93
C PRO A 97 8.21 -19.28 -35.35
N ASP A 98 7.45 -19.98 -36.18
CA ASP A 98 6.23 -20.69 -35.75
C ASP A 98 6.49 -21.69 -34.61
N THR A 99 7.67 -22.32 -34.59
CA THR A 99 8.09 -23.23 -33.51
C THR A 99 8.20 -22.50 -32.18
N GLU A 100 8.85 -21.34 -32.16
CA GLU A 100 9.00 -20.52 -30.95
C GLU A 100 7.64 -19.93 -30.53
N LEU A 101 6.81 -19.54 -31.49
CA LEU A 101 5.44 -19.10 -31.24
C LEU A 101 4.62 -20.20 -30.54
N GLN A 102 4.70 -21.45 -31.00
CA GLN A 102 4.00 -22.57 -30.38
C GLN A 102 4.46 -22.81 -28.93
N ASP A 103 5.76 -22.71 -28.67
CA ASP A 103 6.31 -22.89 -27.32
C ASP A 103 5.89 -21.75 -26.39
N ILE A 104 5.87 -20.51 -26.88
CA ILE A 104 5.32 -19.36 -26.15
C ILE A 104 3.84 -19.60 -25.82
N LEU A 105 3.03 -20.03 -26.80
CA LEU A 105 1.61 -20.28 -26.59
C LEU A 105 1.34 -21.38 -25.56
N LYS A 106 2.12 -22.47 -25.58
CA LYS A 106 2.02 -23.52 -24.54
C LYS A 106 2.33 -22.95 -23.16
N LYS A 107 3.41 -22.19 -23.04
CA LYS A 107 3.82 -21.60 -21.77
C LYS A 107 2.81 -20.58 -21.24
N VAL A 108 2.21 -19.78 -22.12
CA VAL A 108 1.11 -18.86 -21.76
C VAL A 108 -0.05 -19.65 -21.18
N LYS A 109 -0.47 -20.74 -21.83
CA LYS A 109 -1.57 -21.58 -21.35
C LYS A 109 -1.27 -22.20 -19.98
N GLU A 110 -0.07 -22.73 -19.78
CA GLU A 110 0.37 -23.28 -18.48
C GLU A 110 0.35 -22.21 -17.37
N LEU A 111 0.81 -20.99 -17.68
CA LEU A 111 0.77 -19.87 -16.74
C LEU A 111 -0.66 -19.42 -16.42
N GLU A 112 -1.55 -19.39 -17.39
CA GLU A 112 -2.98 -19.08 -17.18
C GLU A 112 -3.63 -20.10 -16.24
N GLU A 113 -3.36 -21.40 -16.43
CA GLU A 113 -3.85 -22.46 -15.54
C GLU A 113 -3.29 -22.32 -14.12
N LEU A 114 -2.00 -22.02 -13.98
CA LEU A 114 -1.36 -21.81 -12.68
C LEU A 114 -1.94 -20.59 -11.96
N VAL A 115 -2.13 -19.46 -12.67
CA VAL A 115 -2.74 -18.25 -12.13
C VAL A 115 -4.18 -18.53 -11.67
N SER A 116 -4.94 -19.30 -12.45
CA SER A 116 -6.30 -19.69 -12.07
C SER A 116 -6.33 -20.51 -10.77
N LYS A 117 -5.42 -21.49 -10.62
CA LYS A 117 -5.29 -22.29 -9.39
C LYS A 117 -4.92 -21.44 -8.18
N LEU A 118 -3.89 -20.60 -8.32
CA LEU A 118 -3.43 -19.72 -7.23
C LEU A 118 -4.50 -18.72 -6.80
N LYS A 119 -5.32 -18.21 -7.73
CA LYS A 119 -6.45 -17.33 -7.39
C LYS A 119 -7.48 -18.04 -6.50
N LYS A 120 -7.86 -19.26 -6.86
CA LYS A 120 -8.81 -20.07 -6.07
C LYS A 120 -8.27 -20.36 -4.67
N GLU A 121 -7.00 -20.79 -4.58
CA GLU A 121 -6.37 -21.07 -3.29
C GLU A 121 -6.29 -19.81 -2.41
N ASN A 122 -5.99 -18.65 -2.99
CA ASN A 122 -5.96 -17.38 -2.25
C ASN A 122 -7.36 -16.98 -1.73
N GLU A 123 -8.41 -17.19 -2.54
CA GLU A 123 -9.79 -16.96 -2.13
C GLU A 123 -10.21 -17.89 -0.97
N GLU A 124 -9.86 -19.18 -1.04
CA GLU A 124 -10.11 -20.15 0.02
C GLU A 124 -9.38 -19.80 1.31
N LEU A 125 -8.09 -19.44 1.23
CA LEU A 125 -7.30 -19.02 2.39
C LEU A 125 -7.87 -17.75 3.03
N ARG A 126 -8.27 -16.76 2.23
CA ARG A 126 -8.92 -15.53 2.74
C ARG A 126 -10.23 -15.83 3.45
N LYS A 127 -11.02 -16.77 2.92
CA LYS A 127 -12.27 -17.18 3.55
C LYS A 127 -12.01 -17.84 4.90
N ARG A 128 -11.07 -18.79 4.95
CA ARG A 128 -10.67 -19.47 6.20
C ARG A 128 -10.16 -18.49 7.26
N MET A 129 -9.28 -17.56 6.88
CA MET A 129 -8.78 -16.55 7.83
C MET A 129 -9.90 -15.71 8.44
N LYS A 130 -10.87 -15.28 7.62
CA LYS A 130 -12.03 -14.52 8.11
C LYS A 130 -12.92 -15.35 9.05
N GLU A 131 -13.09 -16.62 8.75
CA GLU A 131 -13.87 -17.55 9.59
C GLU A 131 -13.18 -17.79 10.94
N GLU A 132 -11.85 -17.99 10.94
CA GLU A 132 -11.04 -18.16 12.15
C GLU A 132 -11.02 -16.87 13.02
N GLU A 133 -10.86 -15.71 12.40
CA GLU A 133 -10.91 -14.42 13.10
C GLU A 133 -12.30 -14.14 13.70
N LEU A 134 -13.36 -14.42 12.95
CA LEU A 134 -14.73 -14.30 13.45
C LEU A 134 -15.00 -15.26 14.61
N ALA A 135 -14.47 -16.47 14.58
CA ALA A 135 -14.61 -17.43 15.68
C ALA A 135 -13.90 -16.92 16.95
N ARG A 136 -12.67 -16.42 16.84
CA ARG A 136 -11.92 -15.84 17.97
C ARG A 136 -12.63 -14.63 18.57
N LEU A 137 -13.10 -13.70 17.73
CA LEU A 137 -13.82 -12.51 18.20
C LEU A 137 -15.14 -12.88 18.89
N LYS A 138 -15.82 -13.95 18.45
CA LYS A 138 -17.02 -14.44 19.13
C LYS A 138 -16.72 -14.99 20.52
N GLU A 139 -15.65 -15.78 20.64
CA GLU A 139 -15.21 -16.33 21.93
C GLU A 139 -14.80 -15.21 22.90
N GLU A 140 -14.01 -14.23 22.43
CA GLU A 140 -13.63 -13.05 23.22
C GLU A 140 -14.84 -12.20 23.63
N ASN A 141 -15.84 -12.04 22.75
CA ASN A 141 -17.06 -11.34 23.13
C ASN A 141 -17.85 -12.11 24.21
N GLU A 142 -17.84 -13.43 24.18
CA GLU A 142 -18.51 -14.24 25.19
C GLU A 142 -17.81 -14.13 26.55
N THR A 143 -16.47 -14.17 26.58
CA THR A 143 -15.70 -13.99 27.83
C THR A 143 -15.92 -12.60 28.42
N LEU A 144 -15.80 -11.55 27.60
CA LEU A 144 -16.04 -10.18 28.03
C LEU A 144 -17.47 -9.97 28.55
N ARG A 145 -18.48 -10.60 27.93
CA ARG A 145 -19.86 -10.57 28.44
C ARG A 145 -19.97 -11.20 29.82
N LYS A 146 -19.32 -12.34 30.05
CA LYS A 146 -19.31 -13.00 31.37
C LYS A 146 -18.61 -12.14 32.42
N GLU A 147 -17.50 -11.49 32.06
CA GLU A 147 -16.81 -10.56 32.96
C GLU A 147 -17.67 -9.34 33.31
N VAL A 148 -18.34 -8.74 32.33
CA VAL A 148 -19.26 -7.61 32.57
C VAL A 148 -20.38 -8.00 33.53
N GLU A 149 -20.98 -9.18 33.37
CA GLU A 149 -22.03 -9.66 34.29
C GLU A 149 -21.47 -9.93 35.70
N ALA A 150 -20.27 -10.50 35.81
CA ALA A 150 -19.60 -10.67 37.10
C ALA A 150 -19.31 -9.33 37.80
N TYR A 151 -18.86 -8.32 37.05
CA TYR A 151 -18.63 -6.98 37.61
C TYR A 151 -19.93 -6.31 38.05
N LYS A 152 -21.02 -6.44 37.27
CA LYS A 152 -22.34 -5.94 37.68
C LYS A 152 -22.82 -6.58 38.99
N ALA A 153 -22.69 -7.90 39.11
CA ALA A 153 -23.04 -8.60 40.35
C ALA A 153 -22.22 -8.08 41.54
N ARG A 154 -20.91 -7.86 41.34
CA ARG A 154 -20.02 -7.32 42.38
C ARG A 154 -20.39 -5.88 42.79
N ILE A 155 -20.75 -5.03 41.82
CA ILE A 155 -21.22 -3.67 42.09
C ILE A 155 -22.49 -3.71 42.94
N SER A 156 -23.46 -4.56 42.57
CA SER A 156 -24.71 -4.72 43.32
C SER A 156 -24.48 -5.12 44.79
N ILE A 157 -23.53 -6.04 45.04
CA ILE A 157 -23.14 -6.42 46.41
C ILE A 157 -22.52 -5.23 47.16
N LEU A 158 -21.58 -4.52 46.53
CA LEU A 158 -20.91 -3.36 47.15
C LEU A 158 -21.90 -2.22 47.45
N GLU A 159 -22.89 -2.00 46.59
CA GLU A 159 -23.95 -1.01 46.83
C GLU A 159 -24.80 -1.38 48.05
N ALA A 160 -25.16 -2.65 48.21
CA ALA A 160 -25.89 -3.13 49.39
C ALA A 160 -25.08 -2.99 50.68
N GLU A 161 -23.77 -3.31 50.63
CA GLU A 161 -22.86 -3.11 51.76
C GLU A 161 -22.72 -1.62 52.11
N LEU A 162 -22.60 -0.75 51.10
CA LEU A 162 -22.53 0.70 51.29
C LEU A 162 -23.79 1.23 51.98
N GLU A 163 -24.99 0.78 51.57
CA GLU A 163 -26.25 1.17 52.19
C GLU A 163 -26.31 0.73 53.66
N LYS A 164 -25.87 -0.50 53.97
CA LYS A 164 -25.82 -0.99 55.35
C LYS A 164 -24.88 -0.14 56.21
N ASN A 165 -23.67 0.15 55.71
CA ASN A 165 -22.70 0.98 56.41
C ASN A 165 -23.18 2.41 56.60
N GLN A 166 -23.93 2.97 55.64
CA GLN A 166 -24.55 4.28 55.77
C GLN A 166 -25.59 4.30 56.90
N LYS A 167 -26.46 3.28 56.97
CA LYS A 167 -27.45 3.14 58.06
C LYS A 167 -26.77 3.04 59.43
N GLU A 168 -25.74 2.20 59.55
CA GLU A 168 -24.99 2.04 60.80
C GLU A 168 -24.30 3.34 61.23
N ARG A 169 -23.68 4.06 60.29
CA ARG A 169 -23.08 5.38 60.54
C ARG A 169 -24.11 6.38 61.05
N ASP A 170 -25.30 6.41 60.46
CA ASP A 170 -26.36 7.34 60.84
C ASP A 170 -26.93 7.00 62.24
N GLU A 171 -27.04 5.72 62.59
CA GLU A 171 -27.38 5.27 63.94
C GLU A 171 -26.33 5.66 64.98
N LEU A 172 -25.04 5.42 64.68
CA LEU A 172 -23.93 5.82 65.54
C LEU A 172 -23.91 7.33 65.75
N ARG A 173 -24.19 8.12 64.70
CA ARG A 173 -24.29 9.57 64.79
C ARG A 173 -25.40 10.02 65.74
N LYS A 174 -26.60 9.41 65.65
CA LYS A 174 -27.70 9.68 66.60
C LYS A 174 -27.31 9.36 68.04
N ARG A 175 -26.68 8.20 68.29
CA ARG A 175 -26.19 7.82 69.62
C ARG A 175 -25.15 8.81 70.15
N LEU A 176 -24.25 9.28 69.29
CA LEU A 176 -23.26 10.29 69.66
C LEU A 176 -23.91 11.62 70.06
N ASP A 177 -24.93 12.05 69.33
CA ASP A 177 -25.70 13.28 69.64
C ASP A 177 -26.43 13.15 70.99
N GLU A 178 -27.04 12.00 71.27
CA GLU A 178 -27.70 11.71 72.55
C GLU A 178 -26.69 11.70 73.72
N MET A 179 -25.56 11.04 73.56
CA MET A 179 -24.50 11.02 74.57
C MET A 179 -23.92 12.42 74.81
N SER A 180 -23.78 13.23 73.77
CA SER A 180 -23.32 14.61 73.88
C SER A 180 -24.30 15.45 74.70
N LYS A 181 -25.61 15.33 74.44
CA LYS A 181 -26.65 15.99 75.25
C LYS A 181 -26.61 15.57 76.72
N ARG A 182 -26.55 14.26 76.99
CA ARG A 182 -26.42 13.73 78.37
C ARG A 182 -25.17 14.26 79.07
N THR A 183 -24.05 14.33 78.35
CA THR A 183 -22.81 14.87 78.89
C THR A 183 -22.94 16.35 79.23
N GLU A 184 -23.65 17.12 78.39
CA GLU A 184 -23.92 18.54 78.65
C GLU A 184 -24.87 18.75 79.84
N GLU A 185 -25.93 17.96 79.95
CA GLU A 185 -26.84 17.94 81.10
C GLU A 185 -26.09 17.61 82.39
N ALA A 186 -25.27 16.54 82.39
CA ALA A 186 -24.44 16.17 83.52
C ALA A 186 -23.45 17.29 83.89
N ARG A 187 -22.83 17.96 82.91
CA ARG A 187 -21.97 19.13 83.16
C ARG A 187 -22.74 20.28 83.82
N ARG A 188 -23.96 20.57 83.37
CA ARG A 188 -24.84 21.60 83.97
C ARG A 188 -25.20 21.23 85.40
N GLU A 189 -25.51 19.96 85.68
CA GLU A 189 -25.81 19.48 87.02
C GLU A 189 -24.61 19.58 87.95
N VAL A 190 -23.41 19.15 87.49
CA VAL A 190 -22.17 19.32 88.25
C VAL A 190 -21.90 20.79 88.56
N ALA A 191 -22.14 21.71 87.61
CA ALA A 191 -22.00 23.14 87.84
C ALA A 191 -23.01 23.66 88.90
N ARG A 192 -24.27 23.21 88.84
CA ARG A 192 -25.31 23.54 89.82
C ARG A 192 -24.94 23.04 91.22
N LEU A 193 -24.57 21.77 91.37
CA LEU A 193 -24.16 21.17 92.64
C LEU A 193 -22.93 21.87 93.22
N ARG A 194 -21.92 22.22 92.40
CA ARG A 194 -20.77 23.03 92.83
C ARG A 194 -21.20 24.40 93.35
N GLY A 195 -22.19 25.04 92.72
CA GLY A 195 -22.77 26.29 93.18
C GLY A 195 -23.45 26.16 94.55
N VAL A 196 -24.26 25.12 94.74
CA VAL A 196 -24.93 24.81 96.03
C VAL A 196 -23.89 24.55 97.12
N ILE A 197 -22.86 23.75 96.84
CA ILE A 197 -21.78 23.48 97.80
C ILE A 197 -21.08 24.77 98.24
N ARG A 198 -20.78 25.70 97.32
CA ARG A 198 -20.21 27.01 97.70
C ARG A 198 -21.13 27.80 98.62
N ALA A 199 -22.43 27.87 98.30
CA ALA A 199 -23.39 28.58 99.13
C ALA A 199 -23.48 27.99 100.54
N ILE A 200 -23.45 26.66 100.66
CA ILE A 200 -23.41 25.96 101.95
C ILE A 200 -22.10 26.28 102.69
N MET A 201 -20.95 26.25 102.00
CA MET A 201 -19.65 26.61 102.60
C MET A 201 -19.64 28.06 103.11
N ASP A 202 -20.21 29.01 102.37
CA ASP A 202 -20.31 30.41 102.78
C ASP A 202 -21.21 30.58 104.01
N LEU A 203 -22.34 29.86 104.06
CA LEU A 203 -23.23 29.84 105.23
C LEU A 203 -22.55 29.24 106.45
N ALA A 204 -21.89 28.09 106.31
CA ALA A 204 -21.14 27.46 107.39
C ALA A 204 -19.99 28.35 107.89
N SER A 205 -19.29 29.03 106.99
CA SER A 205 -18.22 29.98 107.32
C SER A 205 -18.74 31.21 108.07
N LYS A 206 -19.97 31.66 107.80
CA LYS A 206 -20.63 32.73 108.56
C LYS A 206 -21.04 32.25 109.96
N ALA A 207 -21.65 31.07 110.05
CA ALA A 207 -22.09 30.49 111.32
C ALA A 207 -20.93 30.15 112.28
N LEU A 208 -19.73 29.89 111.76
CA LEU A 208 -18.52 29.66 112.56
C LEU A 208 -17.83 30.95 113.05
N LYS A 209 -18.30 32.14 112.63
CA LYS A 209 -17.73 33.45 113.01
C LYS A 209 -18.59 34.23 114.03
N GLU A 210 -19.74 33.70 114.42
CA GLU A 210 -20.55 34.11 115.58
C GLU A 210 -20.20 33.25 116.80
#